data_AF-A0A920TZW8-F1
#
_entry.id   AF-A0A920TZW8-F1
#
_cell.length_a   1.000
_cell.length_b   1.000
_cell.length_c   1.000
_cell.angle_alpha   90.00
_cell.angle_beta   90.00
_cell.angle_gamma   90.00
#
_symmetry.space_group_name_H-M   'P 1'
#
loop_
_entity.id
_entity.type
_entity.pdbx_description
1 polymer ?
#
loop_
_entity_poly.entity_id
_entity_poly.type
_entity_poly.pdbx_seq_one_letter_code
_entity_poly.pdbx_strand_id
1 'polypeptide(L)'
;MEVVWRVSGSQSDYRGRTETDKRGYFSDGQHFLQVLIGLAVIGALISLVIGLFVKRSITRPVDELVEVAKDIAQGEGDLTKRLSVSETGELGQLSGWFNSFPATPQ
;
A
#
# COMPACT_ATOMS: atom_id res chain seq x y z
N MET A 1 -45.80 63.19 27.17
CA MET A 1 -45.64 61.74 27.37
C MET A 1 -44.88 61.20 26.18
N GLU A 2 -43.60 60.87 26.35
CA GLU A 2 -42.79 60.17 25.34
C GLU A 2 -42.11 59.02 26.08
N VAL A 3 -42.52 57.79 25.77
CA VAL A 3 -41.91 56.58 26.36
C VAL A 3 -40.74 56.19 25.46
N VAL A 4 -39.54 56.62 25.85
CA VAL A 4 -38.28 56.16 25.23
C VAL A 4 -38.03 54.72 25.71
N TRP A 5 -38.30 53.75 24.84
CA TRP A 5 -37.78 52.39 25.00
C TRP A 5 -36.30 52.40 24.67
N ARG A 6 -35.46 52.68 25.68
CA ARG A 6 -34.01 52.52 25.56
C ARG A 6 -33.71 51.01 25.49
N VAL A 7 -33.48 50.49 24.28
CA VAL A 7 -32.82 49.19 24.09
C VAL A 7 -31.43 49.29 24.70
N SER A 8 -31.31 48.88 25.96
CA SER A 8 -30.02 48.61 26.61
C SER A 8 -29.66 47.16 26.30
N GLY A 9 -29.45 46.88 25.01
CA GLY A 9 -28.79 45.66 24.58
C GLY A 9 -27.29 45.87 24.71
N SER A 10 -26.67 45.19 25.67
CA SER A 10 -25.23 45.20 25.91
C SER A 10 -24.45 44.87 24.62
N GLN A 11 -23.90 45.89 23.97
CA GLN A 11 -23.02 45.75 22.79
C GLN A 11 -21.61 45.22 23.16
N SER A 12 -21.31 45.02 24.46
CA SER A 12 -19.97 44.63 24.91
C SER A 12 -19.66 43.14 24.76
N ASP A 13 -20.65 42.30 24.43
CA ASP A 13 -20.49 40.85 24.46
C ASP A 13 -19.97 40.20 23.17
N TYR A 14 -19.80 40.97 22.10
CA TYR A 14 -19.29 40.44 20.82
C TYR A 14 -17.77 40.49 20.70
N ARG A 15 -17.06 41.14 21.64
CA ARG A 15 -15.64 41.46 21.48
C ARG A 15 -14.67 40.39 21.99
N GLY A 16 -15.17 39.37 22.72
CA GLY A 16 -14.34 38.30 23.30
C GLY A 16 -14.53 36.90 22.70
N ARG A 17 -15.64 36.64 21.98
CA ARG A 17 -15.98 35.30 21.48
C ARG A 17 -15.14 34.87 20.28
N THR A 18 -14.67 35.82 19.46
CA THR A 18 -13.98 35.54 18.19
C THR A 18 -12.54 35.08 18.36
N GLU A 19 -11.94 35.22 19.53
CA GLU A 19 -10.53 34.88 19.77
C GLU A 19 -10.37 33.52 20.47
N THR A 20 -11.31 33.16 21.36
CA THR A 20 -11.39 31.83 21.96
C THR A 20 -11.86 30.77 20.97
N ASP A 21 -12.80 31.09 20.07
CA ASP A 21 -13.28 30.14 19.05
C ASP A 21 -12.17 29.77 18.06
N LYS A 22 -11.35 30.74 17.63
CA LYS A 22 -10.25 30.49 16.68
C LYS A 22 -9.30 29.41 17.18
N ARG A 23 -9.05 29.29 18.50
CA ARG A 23 -8.17 28.26 19.06
C ARG A 23 -8.74 26.84 18.96
N GLY A 24 -10.07 26.69 18.98
CA GLY A 24 -10.74 25.39 18.82
C GLY A 24 -10.57 24.81 17.41
N TYR A 25 -10.71 25.65 16.38
CA TYR A 25 -10.56 25.22 14.98
C TYR A 25 -9.16 24.68 14.64
N PHE A 26 -8.10 25.24 15.23
CA PHE A 26 -6.73 24.75 14.98
C PHE A 26 -6.47 23.38 15.59
N SER A 27 -7.07 23.06 16.74
CA SER A 27 -6.91 21.76 17.40
C SER A 27 -7.65 20.65 16.64
N ASP A 28 -8.84 20.95 16.12
CA ASP A 28 -9.63 19.97 15.36
C ASP A 28 -8.99 19.63 14.01
N GLY A 29 -8.41 20.64 13.34
CA GLY A 29 -7.65 20.43 12.10
C GLY A 29 -6.42 19.54 12.30
N GLN A 30 -5.77 19.64 13.47
CA GLN A 30 -4.61 18.81 13.79
C GLN A 30 -4.97 17.33 13.95
N HIS A 31 -6.09 17.01 14.63
CA HIS A 31 -6.56 15.63 14.75
C HIS A 31 -6.96 15.03 13.39
N PHE A 32 -7.59 15.83 12.53
CA PHE A 32 -7.93 15.43 11.17
C PHE A 32 -6.67 15.06 10.36
N LEU A 33 -5.62 15.90 10.40
CA LEU A 33 -4.35 15.62 9.73
C LEU A 33 -3.65 14.37 10.27
N GLN A 34 -3.69 14.13 11.59
CA GLN A 34 -3.13 12.93 12.19
C GLN A 34 -3.81 11.65 11.69
N VAL A 35 -5.14 11.66 11.55
CA VAL A 35 -5.88 10.52 11.00
C VAL A 35 -5.51 10.26 9.54
N LEU A 36 -5.43 11.31 8.71
CA LEU A 36 -5.03 11.18 7.31
C LEU A 36 -3.62 10.62 7.15
N ILE A 37 -2.66 11.13 7.93
CA ILE A 37 -1.28 10.62 7.93
C ILE A 37 -1.25 9.17 8.40
N GLY A 38 -2.00 8.82 9.44
CA GLY A 38 -2.11 7.44 9.93
C GLY A 38 -2.61 6.48 8.83
N LEU A 39 -3.67 6.85 8.13
CA LEU A 39 -4.19 6.05 7.01
C LEU A 39 -3.17 5.93 5.86
N ALA A 40 -2.49 7.02 5.51
CA ALA A 40 -1.46 7.00 4.47
C ALA A 40 -0.29 6.07 4.83
N VAL A 41 0.18 6.12 6.08
CA VAL A 41 1.26 5.24 6.56
C VAL A 41 0.81 3.78 6.54
N ILE A 42 -0.39 3.47 7.04
CA ILE A 42 -0.92 2.11 7.02
C ILE A 42 -1.05 1.60 5.57
N GLY A 43 -1.60 2.42 4.68
CA GLY A 43 -1.72 2.10 3.26
C GLY A 43 -0.36 1.85 2.59
N ALA A 44 0.66 2.67 2.90
CA ALA A 44 2.02 2.48 2.39
C ALA A 44 2.64 1.17 2.91
N LEU A 45 2.47 0.85 4.19
CA LEU A 45 2.97 -0.41 4.78
C LEU A 45 2.31 -1.63 4.16
N ILE A 46 0.99 -1.62 3.98
CA ILE A 46 0.25 -2.70 3.31
C ILE A 46 0.74 -2.85 1.87
N SER A 47 0.89 -1.75 1.14
CA SER A 47 1.36 -1.77 -0.25
C SER A 47 2.77 -2.35 -0.36
N LEU A 48 3.66 -2.01 0.59
CA LEU A 48 5.01 -2.57 0.66
C LEU A 48 4.99 -4.08 0.92
N VAL A 49 4.19 -4.54 1.89
CA VAL A 49 4.06 -5.97 2.20
C VAL A 49 3.51 -6.74 1.00
N ILE A 50 2.46 -6.24 0.36
CA ILE A 50 1.88 -6.86 -0.84
C ILE A 50 2.91 -6.86 -1.98
N GLY A 51 3.62 -5.77 -2.22
CA GLY A 51 4.63 -5.69 -3.28
C GLY A 51 5.77 -6.69 -3.06
N LEU A 52 6.25 -6.83 -1.82
CA LEU A 52 7.26 -7.84 -1.46
C LEU A 52 6.73 -9.27 -1.62
N PHE A 53 5.47 -9.50 -1.25
CA PHE A 53 4.82 -10.79 -1.43
C PHE A 53 4.72 -11.14 -2.92
N VAL A 54 4.15 -10.27 -3.76
CA VAL A 54 4.00 -10.47 -5.21
C VAL A 54 5.35 -10.68 -5.89
N LYS A 55 6.37 -9.88 -5.54
CA LYS A 55 7.71 -10.07 -6.10
C LYS A 55 8.26 -11.47 -5.82
N ARG A 56 8.02 -11.98 -4.61
CA ARG A 56 8.52 -13.28 -4.19
C ARG A 56 7.67 -14.42 -4.77
N SER A 57 6.35 -14.26 -4.84
CA SER A 57 5.43 -15.33 -5.23
C SER A 57 5.14 -15.45 -6.72
N ILE A 58 5.35 -14.36 -7.48
CA ILE A 58 5.00 -14.32 -8.90
C ILE A 58 6.20 -13.86 -9.72
N THR A 59 6.74 -12.67 -9.45
CA THR A 59 7.74 -12.06 -10.35
C THR A 59 9.02 -12.91 -10.44
N ARG A 60 9.59 -13.33 -9.30
CA ARG A 60 10.77 -14.19 -9.26
C ARG A 60 10.61 -15.52 -10.03
N PRO A 61 9.61 -16.37 -9.73
CA PRO A 61 9.47 -17.64 -10.43
C PRO A 61 9.17 -17.47 -11.92
N VAL A 62 8.47 -16.40 -12.32
CA VAL A 62 8.26 -16.08 -13.74
C VAL A 62 9.56 -15.68 -14.43
N ASP A 63 10.38 -14.83 -13.81
CA ASP A 63 11.68 -14.44 -14.36
C ASP A 63 12.61 -15.65 -14.52
N GLU A 64 12.64 -16.55 -13.53
CA GLU A 64 13.40 -17.81 -13.60
C GLU A 64 12.93 -18.70 -14.77
N LEU A 65 11.61 -18.83 -14.96
CA LEU A 65 11.03 -19.56 -16.09
C LEU A 65 11.42 -18.95 -17.44
N VAL A 66 11.43 -17.61 -17.54
CA VAL A 66 11.80 -16.89 -18.77
C VAL A 66 13.29 -17.08 -19.08
N GLU A 67 14.15 -17.03 -18.07
CA GLU A 67 15.59 -17.26 -18.23
C GLU A 67 15.85 -18.66 -18.79
N VAL A 68 15.24 -19.68 -18.18
CA VAL A 68 15.37 -21.06 -18.63
C VAL A 68 14.82 -21.27 -20.04
N ALA A 69 13.66 -20.70 -20.36
CA ALA A 69 13.08 -20.77 -21.71
C ALA A 69 14.00 -20.11 -22.75
N LYS A 70 14.67 -19.02 -22.38
CA LYS A 70 15.66 -18.33 -23.23
C LYS A 70 16.90 -19.20 -23.45
N ASP A 71 17.44 -19.82 -22.40
CA ASP A 71 18.60 -20.71 -22.48
C ASP A 71 18.31 -21.90 -23.42
N ILE A 72 17.10 -22.49 -23.33
CA ILE A 72 16.63 -23.55 -24.24
C ILE A 72 16.56 -23.04 -25.69
N ALA A 73 15.95 -21.87 -25.90
CA ALA A 73 15.81 -21.29 -27.24
C ALA A 73 17.16 -20.95 -27.89
N GLN A 74 18.19 -20.70 -27.09
CA GLN A 74 19.56 -20.40 -27.55
C GLN A 74 20.42 -21.65 -27.76
N GLY A 75 19.91 -22.84 -27.43
CA GLY A 75 20.62 -24.11 -27.61
C GLY A 75 21.58 -24.48 -26.47
N GLU A 76 21.66 -23.68 -25.41
CA GLU A 76 22.48 -23.93 -24.22
C GLU A 76 21.67 -24.56 -23.05
N GLY A 77 20.39 -24.85 -23.28
CA GLY A 77 19.38 -25.22 -22.29
C GLY A 77 19.76 -26.31 -21.30
N ASP A 78 20.41 -25.90 -20.21
CA ASP A 78 20.72 -26.76 -19.07
C ASP A 78 19.46 -26.98 -18.23
N LEU A 79 18.73 -28.04 -18.57
CA LEU A 79 17.53 -28.50 -17.88
C LEU A 79 17.83 -29.13 -16.50
N THR A 80 19.10 -29.12 -16.03
CA THR A 80 19.42 -29.49 -14.65
C THR A 80 19.05 -28.39 -13.65
N LYS A 81 18.89 -27.13 -14.11
CA LYS A 81 18.37 -26.05 -13.26
C LYS A 81 16.97 -26.44 -12.76
N ARG A 82 16.78 -26.40 -11.44
CA ARG A 82 15.49 -26.66 -10.79
C ARG A 82 14.85 -25.35 -10.38
N LEU A 83 13.58 -25.18 -10.72
CA LEU A 83 12.78 -24.03 -10.28
C LEU A 83 12.36 -24.21 -8.83
N SER A 84 12.35 -23.12 -8.06
CA SER A 84 11.93 -23.14 -6.66
C SER A 84 10.43 -23.46 -6.53
N VAL A 85 10.08 -24.61 -5.93
CA VAL A 85 8.68 -25.08 -5.75
C VAL A 85 8.02 -24.45 -4.49
N SER A 86 8.36 -23.20 -4.16
CA SER A 86 7.77 -22.52 -3.00
C SER A 86 6.35 -22.01 -3.26
N GLU A 87 5.91 -21.98 -4.52
CA GLU A 87 4.65 -21.34 -4.91
C GLU A 87 3.48 -22.31 -4.90
N THR A 88 2.39 -21.92 -4.24
CA THR A 88 1.11 -22.65 -4.28
C THR A 88 0.24 -22.07 -5.39
N GLY A 89 -0.09 -22.86 -6.42
CA GLY A 89 -0.95 -22.42 -7.52
C GLY A 89 -0.51 -22.97 -8.88
N GLU A 90 -0.79 -22.23 -9.95
CA GLU A 90 -0.45 -22.61 -11.34
C GLU A 90 1.06 -22.59 -11.58
N LEU A 91 1.77 -21.59 -11.04
CA LEU A 91 3.23 -21.48 -11.15
C LEU A 91 3.95 -22.60 -10.40
N GLY A 92 3.42 -23.03 -9.26
CA GLY A 92 3.91 -24.19 -8.50
C GLY A 92 3.75 -25.50 -9.25
N GLN A 93 2.61 -25.69 -9.90
CA GLN A 93 2.36 -26.86 -10.75
C GLN A 93 3.27 -26.85 -11.97
N LEU A 94 3.44 -25.70 -12.63
CA LEU A 94 4.34 -25.54 -13.77
C LEU A 94 5.80 -25.82 -13.40
N SER A 95 6.27 -25.27 -12.29
CA SER A 95 7.62 -25.56 -11.77
C SER A 95 7.77 -27.03 -11.36
N GLY A 96 6.71 -27.67 -10.85
CA GLY A 96 6.67 -29.11 -10.63
C GLY A 96 6.85 -29.94 -11.90
N TRP A 97 6.12 -29.62 -12.97
CA TRP A 97 6.28 -30.27 -14.29
C TRP A 97 7.64 -29.99 -14.92
N PHE A 98 8.19 -28.79 -14.73
CA PHE A 98 9.52 -28.46 -15.21
C PHE A 98 10.59 -29.29 -14.47
N ASN A 99 10.48 -29.40 -13.14
CA ASN A 99 11.41 -30.17 -12.32
C ASN A 99 11.30 -31.68 -12.51
N SER A 100 10.21 -32.19 -13.09
CA SER A 100 10.05 -33.60 -13.43
C SER A 100 10.69 -34.00 -14.76
N PHE A 101 11.19 -33.03 -15.56
CA PHE A 101 12.03 -33.36 -16.69
C PHE A 101 13.28 -34.10 -16.20
N PRO A 102 13.53 -35.32 -16.72
CA PRO A 102 14.70 -36.08 -16.33
C PRO A 102 15.92 -35.34 -16.86
N ALA A 103 16.79 -34.90 -15.95
CA ALA A 103 18.12 -34.41 -16.25
C ALA A 103 18.90 -35.57 -16.86
N THR A 104 18.75 -35.78 -18.17
CA THR A 104 19.31 -36.93 -18.86
C THR A 104 20.47 -36.42 -19.71
N PRO A 105 21.72 -36.54 -19.24
CA PRO A 105 22.85 -36.63 -20.14
C PRO A 105 22.88 -38.06 -20.68
N GLN A 106 22.23 -38.30 -21.82
CA GLN A 106 22.45 -39.45 -22.73
C GLN A 106 22.13 -38.99 -24.15
#